data_AF-C9SKU5-F1
#
_entry.id   AF-C9SKU5-F1
#
_cell.length_a   1.000
_cell.length_b   1.000
_cell.length_c   1.000
_cell.angle_alpha   90.00
_cell.angle_beta   90.00
_cell.angle_gamma   90.00
#
_symmetry.space_group_name_H-M   'P 1'
#
loop_
_entity.id
_entity.type
_entity.pdbx_description
1 polymer ?
#
loop_
_entity_poly.entity_id
_entity_poly.type
_entity_poly.pdbx_seq_one_letter_code
_entity_poly.pdbx_strand_id
1 'polypeptide(L)'
;MESLLLSELHPSATSATLANNVLTGMADQPPGHVSRPFLAAETYWLNGPRLAEALRVERPRGWLRRCYFSVLVLGQCLFFAAMSYSHKWVPRWDAARRERLRRTLYDITVRRGELGALGAETAFEFQYVPVLDTMATEVGTLDEAMRRGRELGVGSHERRSLWTLSVAGVVVGCGSWGGWLCLRGGVRALVGLMR
;
A
#
# COMPACT_ATOMS: atom_id res chain seq x y z
N MET A 1 15.17 -16.89 -10.84
CA MET A 1 15.06 -15.42 -10.98
C MET A 1 15.38 -14.72 -9.66
N GLU A 2 14.88 -15.22 -8.51
CA GLU A 2 15.17 -14.62 -7.19
C GLU A 2 16.66 -14.64 -6.78
N SER A 3 17.40 -15.69 -7.14
CA SER A 3 18.83 -15.78 -6.79
C SER A 3 19.68 -14.68 -7.43
N LEU A 4 19.38 -14.30 -8.68
CA LEU A 4 20.08 -13.23 -9.39
C LEU A 4 19.74 -11.86 -8.80
N LEU A 5 18.48 -11.63 -8.44
CA LEU A 5 18.09 -10.37 -7.78
C LEU A 5 18.79 -10.21 -6.43
N LEU A 6 18.92 -11.28 -5.65
CA LEU A 6 19.60 -11.23 -4.36
C LEU A 6 21.12 -11.08 -4.47
N SER A 7 21.76 -11.65 -5.50
CA SER A 7 23.20 -11.55 -5.70
C SER A 7 23.63 -10.21 -6.28
N GLU A 8 22.81 -9.61 -7.15
CA GLU A 8 23.15 -8.38 -7.88
C GLU A 8 22.68 -7.09 -7.18
N LEU A 9 21.87 -7.19 -6.13
CA LEU A 9 21.40 -6.02 -5.36
C LEU A 9 22.52 -5.49 -4.45
N HIS A 10 23.24 -4.48 -4.95
CA HIS A 10 24.26 -3.76 -4.20
C HIS A 10 23.87 -2.28 -4.04
N PRO A 11 23.14 -1.94 -2.95
CA PRO A 11 22.72 -0.57 -2.70
C PRO A 11 23.94 0.35 -2.53
N SER A 12 24.04 1.33 -3.43
CA SER A 12 25.02 2.43 -3.42
C SER A 12 24.50 3.65 -2.64
N ALA A 13 25.39 4.61 -2.36
CA ALA A 13 24.98 5.89 -1.77
C ALA A 13 23.90 6.62 -2.61
N THR A 14 24.01 6.56 -3.94
CA THR A 14 23.02 7.16 -4.85
C THR A 14 21.67 6.45 -4.77
N SER A 15 21.66 5.13 -4.67
CA SER A 15 20.41 4.36 -4.51
C SER A 15 19.70 4.68 -3.19
N ALA A 16 20.43 4.89 -2.10
CA ALA A 16 19.88 5.29 -0.81
C ALA A 16 19.22 6.68 -0.88
N THR A 17 19.89 7.64 -1.54
CA THR A 17 19.32 8.98 -1.79
C THR A 17 18.05 8.90 -2.62
N LEU A 18 18.09 8.14 -3.72
CA LEU A 18 16.94 7.96 -4.61
C LEU A 18 15.75 7.33 -3.88
N ALA A 19 15.97 6.26 -3.11
CA ALA A 19 14.91 5.61 -2.35
C ALA A 19 14.25 6.55 -1.34
N ASN A 20 15.05 7.36 -0.63
CA ASN A 20 14.52 8.34 0.31
C ASN A 20 13.77 9.49 -0.38
N ASN A 21 14.24 9.92 -1.56
CA ASN A 21 13.53 10.92 -2.37
C ASN A 21 12.18 10.38 -2.87
N VAL A 22 12.10 9.11 -3.26
CA VAL A 22 10.83 8.47 -3.63
C VAL A 22 9.88 8.43 -2.43
N LEU A 23 10.35 8.01 -1.24
CA LEU A 23 9.52 7.98 -0.03
C LEU A 23 9.02 9.37 0.36
N THR A 24 9.89 10.39 0.28
CA THR A 24 9.54 11.78 0.55
C THR A 24 8.58 12.33 -0.51
N GLY A 25 8.80 12.02 -1.79
CA GLY A 25 7.97 12.47 -2.89
C GLY A 25 6.56 11.85 -2.88
N MET A 26 6.40 10.63 -2.35
CA MET A 26 5.10 9.99 -2.18
C MET A 26 4.38 10.38 -0.88
N ALA A 27 5.13 10.80 0.13
CA ALA A 27 4.56 11.16 1.42
C ALA A 27 3.59 12.34 1.29
N ASP A 28 2.45 12.22 1.96
CA ASP A 28 1.39 13.23 2.03
C ASP A 28 0.85 13.70 0.66
N GLN A 29 1.10 12.93 -0.41
CA GLN A 29 0.56 13.21 -1.74
C GLN A 29 -0.83 12.58 -1.95
N PRO A 30 -1.69 13.21 -2.76
CA PRO A 30 -2.94 12.59 -3.20
C PRO A 30 -2.68 11.33 -4.05
N PRO A 31 -3.65 10.38 -4.11
CA PRO A 31 -4.95 10.37 -3.45
C PRO A 31 -4.90 9.86 -2.00
N GLY A 32 -3.83 9.14 -1.62
CA GLY A 32 -3.74 8.43 -0.35
C GLY A 32 -3.41 9.31 0.85
N HIS A 33 -2.59 10.36 0.68
CA HIS A 33 -2.04 11.19 1.76
C HIS A 33 -1.40 10.33 2.85
N VAL A 34 -0.51 9.44 2.41
CA VAL A 34 0.13 8.44 3.24
C VAL A 34 1.32 9.05 3.96
N SER A 35 1.47 8.78 5.25
CA SER A 35 2.58 9.32 6.02
C SER A 35 3.92 8.65 5.65
N ARG A 36 5.01 9.42 5.64
CA ARG A 36 6.37 8.89 5.41
C ARG A 36 6.74 7.73 6.34
N PRO A 37 6.43 7.76 7.66
CA PRO A 37 6.69 6.64 8.57
C PRO A 37 5.94 5.34 8.21
N PHE A 38 4.73 5.46 7.66
CA PHE A 38 3.99 4.30 7.17
C PHE A 38 4.63 3.73 5.90
N LEU A 39 5.02 4.57 4.93
CA LEU A 39 5.76 4.14 3.73
C LEU A 39 7.10 3.47 4.09
N ALA A 40 7.80 3.98 5.10
CA ALA A 40 9.00 3.33 5.61
C ALA A 40 8.69 1.95 6.20
N ALA A 41 7.61 1.81 6.99
CA ALA A 41 7.20 0.51 7.52
C ALA A 41 6.83 -0.49 6.42
N GLU A 42 6.13 -0.05 5.37
CA GLU A 42 5.86 -0.85 4.16
C GLU A 42 7.15 -1.31 3.50
N THR A 43 8.12 -0.40 3.34
CA THR A 43 9.42 -0.71 2.74
C THR A 43 10.15 -1.81 3.52
N TYR A 44 10.16 -1.73 4.85
CA TYR A 44 10.75 -2.75 5.72
C TYR A 44 10.03 -4.09 5.65
N TRP A 45 8.71 -4.09 5.52
CA TRP A 45 7.90 -5.32 5.43
C TRP A 45 8.04 -6.01 4.07
N LEU A 46 8.00 -5.24 2.98
CA LEU A 46 7.98 -5.77 1.62
C LEU A 46 9.38 -6.16 1.12
N ASN A 47 10.40 -5.37 1.43
CA ASN A 47 11.77 -5.57 0.95
C ASN A 47 12.67 -6.26 1.99
N GLY A 48 12.22 -6.35 3.23
CA GLY A 48 12.98 -6.87 4.35
C GLY A 48 13.92 -5.84 4.99
N PRO A 49 14.36 -6.11 6.24
CA PRO A 49 15.13 -5.15 7.03
C PRO A 49 16.52 -4.88 6.46
N ARG A 50 17.19 -5.89 5.90
CA ARG A 50 18.56 -5.76 5.37
C ARG A 50 18.63 -4.74 4.23
N LEU A 51 17.72 -4.83 3.27
CA LEU A 51 17.69 -3.92 2.12
C LEU A 51 17.24 -2.52 2.52
N ALA A 52 16.21 -2.40 3.37
CA ALA A 52 15.74 -1.11 3.87
C ALA A 52 16.83 -0.37 4.68
N GLU A 53 17.60 -1.07 5.51
CA GLU A 53 18.73 -0.51 6.26
C GLU A 53 19.87 -0.09 5.33
N ALA A 54 20.18 -0.90 4.32
CA ALA A 54 21.21 -0.56 3.34
C ALA A 54 20.85 0.66 2.48
N LEU A 55 19.55 0.86 2.19
CA LEU A 55 19.01 2.06 1.54
C LEU A 55 18.85 3.26 2.50
N ARG A 56 19.27 3.11 3.78
CA ARG A 56 19.17 4.14 4.82
C ARG A 56 17.74 4.66 5.00
N VAL A 57 16.74 3.77 4.89
CA VAL A 57 15.34 4.13 5.13
C VAL A 57 15.13 4.28 6.64
N GLU A 58 14.56 5.40 7.05
CA GLU A 58 14.33 5.67 8.47
C GLU A 58 13.24 4.78 9.06
N ARG A 59 13.62 3.92 10.01
CA ARG A 59 12.66 3.06 10.70
C ARG A 59 11.83 3.84 11.71
N PRO A 60 10.52 3.55 11.86
CA PRO A 60 9.71 4.14 12.92
C PRO A 60 10.34 3.90 14.30
N ARG A 61 10.62 5.00 15.01
CA ARG A 61 11.16 4.97 16.38
C ARG A 61 10.10 4.57 17.39
N GLY A 62 10.50 3.77 18.37
CA GLY A 62 9.64 3.24 19.42
C GLY A 62 8.95 1.93 19.03
N TRP A 63 8.88 0.99 19.98
CA TRP A 63 8.28 -0.32 19.77
C TRP A 63 6.78 -0.22 19.44
N LEU A 64 6.03 0.60 20.20
CA LEU A 64 4.59 0.77 20.02
C LEU A 64 4.24 1.26 18.61
N ARG A 65 4.96 2.27 18.12
CA ARG A 65 4.73 2.87 16.80
C ARG A 65 5.11 1.91 15.66
N ARG A 66 6.16 1.11 15.86
CA ARG A 66 6.55 0.06 14.92
C ARG A 66 5.49 -1.03 14.82
N CYS A 67 4.95 -1.48 15.96
CA CYS A 67 3.86 -2.47 15.99
C CYS A 67 2.59 -1.91 15.31
N TYR A 68 2.21 -0.68 15.65
CA TYR A 68 1.08 0.02 15.03
C TYR A 68 1.16 0.01 13.50
N PHE A 69 2.27 0.48 12.94
CA PHE A 69 2.44 0.48 11.48
C PHE A 69 2.52 -0.93 10.89
N SER A 70 3.15 -1.87 11.58
CA SER A 70 3.20 -3.27 11.11
C SER A 70 1.81 -3.90 11.02
N VAL A 71 0.91 -3.61 11.98
CA VAL A 71 -0.48 -4.08 11.93
C VAL A 71 -1.23 -3.47 10.75
N LEU A 72 -1.03 -2.18 10.48
CA LEU A 72 -1.65 -1.52 9.33
C LEU A 72 -1.17 -2.11 8.00
N VAL A 73 0.14 -2.32 7.84
CA VAL A 73 0.72 -2.93 6.64
C VAL A 73 0.21 -4.36 6.46
N LEU A 74 0.24 -5.18 7.52
CA LEU A 74 -0.32 -6.54 7.50
C LEU A 74 -1.80 -6.53 7.12
N GLY A 75 -2.58 -5.62 7.70
CA GLY A 75 -3.99 -5.45 7.42
C GLY A 75 -4.24 -5.12 5.94
N GLN A 76 -3.46 -4.21 5.36
CA GLN A 76 -3.51 -3.88 3.94
C GLN A 76 -3.14 -5.09 3.06
N CYS A 77 -2.09 -5.84 3.41
CA CYS A 77 -1.72 -7.07 2.71
C CYS A 77 -2.85 -8.12 2.75
N LEU A 78 -3.45 -8.35 3.92
CA LEU A 78 -4.56 -9.27 4.09
C LEU A 78 -5.80 -8.83 3.33
N PHE A 79 -6.11 -7.52 3.34
CA PHE A 79 -7.20 -6.95 2.57
C PHE A 79 -7.02 -7.21 1.07
N PHE A 80 -5.83 -6.91 0.53
CA PHE A 80 -5.54 -7.16 -0.89
C PHE A 80 -5.53 -8.64 -1.23
N ALA A 81 -5.02 -9.51 -0.34
CA ALA A 81 -5.09 -10.95 -0.51
C ALA A 81 -6.54 -11.42 -0.53
N ALA A 82 -7.35 -11.06 0.46
CA ALA A 82 -8.75 -11.45 0.56
C ALA A 82 -9.54 -11.00 -0.68
N MET A 83 -9.38 -9.75 -1.10
CA MET A 83 -9.99 -9.23 -2.33
C MET A 83 -9.55 -10.07 -3.54
N SER A 84 -8.24 -10.23 -3.75
CA SER A 84 -7.68 -10.93 -4.91
C SER A 84 -8.10 -12.40 -4.98
N TYR A 85 -8.12 -13.09 -3.84
CA TYR A 85 -8.55 -14.49 -3.78
C TYR A 85 -10.07 -14.63 -3.93
N SER A 86 -10.87 -13.74 -3.35
CA SER A 86 -12.34 -13.78 -3.48
C SER A 86 -12.80 -13.66 -4.93
N HIS A 87 -12.10 -12.87 -5.75
CA HIS A 87 -12.48 -12.73 -7.15
C HIS A 87 -12.24 -13.98 -8.00
N LYS A 88 -11.35 -14.89 -7.59
CA LYS A 88 -11.13 -16.16 -8.29
C LYS A 88 -12.32 -17.12 -8.18
N TRP A 89 -13.28 -16.83 -7.30
CA TRP A 89 -14.43 -17.71 -7.06
C TRP A 89 -15.47 -17.59 -8.17
N VAL A 90 -15.52 -16.47 -8.90
CA VAL A 90 -16.47 -16.23 -9.99
C VAL A 90 -15.73 -15.67 -11.22
N PRO A 91 -15.44 -16.49 -12.25
CA PRO A 91 -14.65 -16.08 -13.43
C PRO A 91 -15.20 -14.86 -14.17
N ARG A 92 -16.53 -14.67 -14.20
CA ARG A 92 -17.19 -13.51 -14.81
C ARG A 92 -16.87 -12.20 -14.08
N TRP A 93 -16.75 -12.24 -12.75
CA TRP A 93 -16.43 -11.05 -11.95
C TRP A 93 -14.98 -10.61 -12.14
N ASP A 94 -14.09 -11.58 -12.23
CA ASP A 94 -12.67 -11.35 -12.48
C ASP A 94 -12.45 -10.65 -13.83
N ALA A 95 -13.04 -11.16 -14.91
CA ALA A 95 -12.96 -10.53 -16.24
C ALA A 95 -13.51 -9.10 -16.25
N ALA A 96 -14.70 -8.89 -15.67
CA ALA A 96 -15.33 -7.57 -15.63
C ALA A 96 -14.55 -6.56 -14.76
N ARG A 97 -13.92 -7.01 -13.67
CA ARG A 97 -13.10 -6.16 -12.81
C ARG A 97 -11.79 -5.76 -13.49
N ARG A 98 -11.11 -6.68 -14.17
CA ARG A 98 -9.90 -6.35 -14.94
C ARG A 98 -10.16 -5.26 -15.96
N GLU A 99 -11.26 -5.37 -16.71
CA GLU A 99 -11.62 -4.37 -17.70
C GLU A 99 -11.97 -3.02 -17.05
N ARG A 100 -12.73 -3.03 -15.94
CA ARG A 100 -12.98 -1.81 -15.16
C ARG A 100 -11.69 -1.19 -14.63
N LEU A 101 -10.80 -1.96 -14.04
CA LEU A 101 -9.54 -1.48 -13.49
C LEU A 101 -8.67 -0.86 -14.58
N ARG A 102 -8.57 -1.51 -15.75
CA ARG A 102 -7.84 -0.99 -16.91
C ARG A 102 -8.37 0.39 -17.34
N ARG A 103 -9.70 0.51 -17.45
CA ARG A 103 -10.35 1.79 -17.81
C ARG A 103 -10.14 2.85 -16.74
N THR A 104 -10.36 2.52 -15.46
CA THR A 104 -10.21 3.47 -14.36
C THR A 104 -8.78 3.95 -14.21
N LEU A 105 -7.78 3.07 -14.29
CA LEU A 105 -6.38 3.47 -14.26
C LEU A 105 -6.06 4.39 -15.43
N TYR A 106 -6.46 4.01 -16.65
CA TYR A 106 -6.27 4.83 -17.84
C TYR A 106 -6.94 6.22 -17.71
N ASP A 107 -8.17 6.27 -17.20
CA ASP A 107 -8.90 7.52 -17.01
C ASP A 107 -8.23 8.43 -15.98
N ILE A 108 -7.72 7.86 -14.88
CA ILE A 108 -7.05 8.62 -13.82
C ILE A 108 -5.64 9.07 -14.25
N THR A 109 -4.91 8.30 -15.06
CA THR A 109 -3.54 8.65 -15.45
C THR A 109 -3.48 9.52 -16.71
N VAL A 110 -4.38 9.30 -17.67
CA VAL A 110 -4.34 9.97 -18.98
C VAL A 110 -5.42 11.05 -19.09
N ARG A 111 -6.67 10.76 -18.74
CA ARG A 111 -7.80 11.63 -19.13
C ARG A 111 -8.16 12.72 -18.12
N ARG A 112 -8.03 12.47 -16.81
CA ARG A 112 -8.56 13.37 -15.76
C ARG A 112 -7.50 14.34 -15.22
N GLY A 113 -7.20 15.39 -15.97
CA GLY A 113 -6.20 16.41 -15.60
C GLY A 113 -6.46 17.07 -14.23
N GLU A 114 -7.72 17.17 -13.81
CA GLU A 114 -8.13 17.71 -12.50
C GLU A 114 -7.59 16.93 -11.29
N LEU A 115 -7.25 15.65 -11.48
CA LEU A 115 -6.66 14.78 -10.45
C LEU A 115 -5.12 14.68 -10.58
N GLY A 116 -4.50 15.48 -11.44
CA GLY A 116 -3.08 15.41 -11.75
C GLY A 116 -2.73 14.42 -12.89
N ALA A 117 -3.69 14.02 -13.71
CA ALA A 117 -3.42 13.23 -14.92
C ALA A 117 -2.63 14.02 -15.96
N LEU A 118 -1.95 13.32 -16.86
CA LEU A 118 -1.16 13.92 -17.94
C LEU A 118 -1.99 14.71 -18.97
N GLY A 119 -3.30 14.47 -19.08
CA GLY A 119 -4.19 15.11 -20.05
C GLY A 119 -4.03 14.63 -21.49
N ALA A 120 -2.91 13.98 -21.81
CA ALA A 120 -2.59 13.38 -23.10
C ALA A 120 -1.74 12.10 -22.91
N GLU A 121 -1.63 11.29 -23.97
CA GLU A 121 -0.65 10.20 -23.99
C GLU A 121 0.77 10.80 -23.95
N THR A 122 1.61 10.30 -23.04
CA THR A 122 3.00 10.76 -22.91
C THR A 122 3.79 10.41 -24.17
N ALA A 123 4.42 11.40 -24.82
CA ALA A 123 5.36 11.16 -25.91
C ALA A 123 6.71 10.58 -25.45
N PHE A 124 6.91 10.38 -24.13
CA PHE A 124 8.17 9.96 -23.51
C PHE A 124 9.39 10.77 -23.98
N GLU A 125 9.20 12.06 -24.25
CA GLU A 125 10.31 12.94 -24.54
C GLU A 125 11.14 13.14 -23.27
N PHE A 126 12.46 12.95 -23.36
CA PHE A 126 13.36 13.17 -22.24
C PHE A 126 13.40 14.67 -21.91
N GLN A 127 12.62 15.09 -20.92
CA GLN A 127 12.69 16.46 -20.40
C GLN A 127 14.04 16.77 -19.76
N TYR A 128 14.76 15.74 -19.29
CA TYR A 128 16.10 15.85 -18.73
C TYR A 128 17.02 14.79 -19.32
N VAL A 129 18.12 15.22 -19.96
CA VAL A 129 19.18 14.32 -20.43
C VAL A 129 20.11 14.07 -19.24
N PRO A 130 20.17 12.83 -18.70
CA PRO A 130 21.02 12.55 -17.55
C PRO A 130 22.49 12.70 -17.93
N VAL A 131 23.21 13.57 -17.23
CA VAL A 131 24.66 13.71 -17.32
C VAL A 131 25.28 12.85 -16.22
N LEU A 132 26.19 11.95 -16.59
CA LEU A 132 26.71 10.89 -15.71
C LEU A 132 27.36 11.43 -14.41
N ASP A 133 27.87 12.67 -14.43
CA ASP A 133 28.65 13.27 -13.34
C ASP A 133 27.90 14.35 -12.53
N THR A 134 26.64 14.64 -12.85
CA THR A 134 25.82 15.61 -12.11
C THR A 134 24.58 14.92 -11.54
N MET A 135 24.57 14.71 -10.23
CA MET A 135 23.35 14.39 -9.51
C MET A 135 22.45 15.63 -9.57
N ALA A 136 21.52 15.64 -10.53
CA ALA A 136 20.66 16.78 -10.84
C ALA A 136 19.62 17.10 -9.75
N THR A 137 19.49 16.26 -8.73
CA THR A 137 18.42 16.34 -7.74
C THR A 137 19.00 16.38 -6.34
N GLU A 138 18.86 17.54 -5.71
CA GLU A 138 19.05 17.68 -4.27
C GLU A 138 18.00 16.83 -3.53
N VAL A 139 18.30 16.48 -2.28
CA VAL A 139 17.34 15.75 -1.43
C VAL A 139 16.11 16.63 -1.24
N GLY A 140 14.94 16.14 -1.66
CA GLY A 140 13.70 16.89 -1.53
C GLY A 140 13.42 17.24 -0.06
N THR A 141 13.14 18.51 0.21
CA THR A 141 12.80 18.96 1.57
C THR A 141 11.34 18.66 1.89
N LEU A 142 11.10 18.15 3.09
CA LEU A 142 9.79 17.68 3.55
C LEU A 142 8.74 18.82 3.66
N ASP A 143 9.19 20.07 3.80
CA ASP A 143 8.35 21.21 4.18
C ASP A 143 7.30 21.58 3.13
N GLU A 144 7.60 21.47 1.83
CA GLU A 144 6.66 21.86 0.78
C GLU A 144 5.53 20.83 0.58
N ALA A 145 5.87 19.54 0.60
CA ALA A 145 4.90 18.45 0.49
C ALA A 145 3.97 18.40 1.70
N MET A 146 4.51 18.55 2.91
CA MET A 146 3.73 18.56 4.15
C MET A 146 2.83 19.79 4.30
N ARG A 147 3.20 20.94 3.72
CA ARG A 147 2.37 22.16 3.72
C ARG A 147 1.10 21.95 2.90
N ARG A 148 1.23 21.50 1.64
CA ARG A 148 0.06 21.23 0.78
C ARG A 148 -0.88 20.17 1.35
N GLY A 149 -0.34 19.07 1.90
CA GLY A 149 -1.16 18.00 2.49
C GLY A 149 -1.96 18.44 3.72
N ARG A 150 -1.39 19.34 4.54
CA ARG A 150 -2.09 19.94 5.70
C ARG A 150 -3.13 20.98 5.31
N GLU A 151 -2.84 21.80 4.30
CA GLU A 151 -3.76 22.84 3.79
C GLU A 151 -5.05 22.24 3.22
N LEU A 152 -4.97 21.04 2.63
CA LEU A 152 -6.14 20.34 2.06
C LEU A 152 -7.03 19.65 3.09
N GLY A 153 -6.73 19.73 4.40
CA GLY A 153 -7.59 19.22 5.47
C GLY A 153 -7.86 17.71 5.40
N VAL A 154 -6.99 16.95 4.73
CA VAL A 154 -7.24 15.53 4.46
C VAL A 154 -6.99 14.71 5.72
N GLY A 155 -8.03 14.06 6.22
CA GLY A 155 -7.93 13.18 7.39
C GLY A 155 -6.89 12.07 7.19
N SER A 156 -6.09 11.79 8.22
CA SER A 156 -5.00 10.81 8.20
C SER A 156 -5.41 9.47 7.55
N HIS A 157 -4.71 9.09 6.47
CA HIS A 157 -4.86 7.80 5.78
C HIS A 157 -4.89 6.64 6.77
N GLU A 158 -4.02 6.69 7.77
CA GLU A 158 -3.87 5.68 8.80
C GLU A 158 -5.14 5.54 9.63
N ARG A 159 -5.81 6.64 9.98
CA ARG A 159 -7.08 6.61 10.71
C ARG A 159 -8.18 5.92 9.90
N ARG A 160 -8.23 6.18 8.59
CA ARG A 160 -9.17 5.49 7.69
C ARG A 160 -8.83 4.00 7.60
N SER A 161 -7.55 3.66 7.46
CA SER A 161 -7.08 2.27 7.43
C SER A 161 -7.35 1.52 8.75
N LEU A 162 -7.19 2.17 9.89
CA LEU A 162 -7.54 1.60 11.19
C LEU A 162 -9.04 1.34 11.32
N TRP A 163 -9.84 2.30 10.85
CA TRP A 163 -11.29 2.18 10.87
C TRP A 163 -11.75 1.02 10.00
N THR A 164 -11.24 0.91 8.78
CA THR A 164 -11.58 -0.19 7.88
C THR A 164 -11.14 -1.53 8.44
N LEU A 165 -9.95 -1.62 9.04
CA LEU A 165 -9.48 -2.85 9.70
C LEU A 165 -10.35 -3.24 10.90
N SER A 166 -10.75 -2.26 11.72
CA SER A 166 -11.65 -2.48 12.86
C SER A 166 -13.00 -3.01 12.39
N VAL A 167 -13.62 -2.36 11.39
CA VAL A 167 -14.90 -2.79 10.82
C VAL A 167 -14.79 -4.19 10.21
N ALA A 168 -13.74 -4.45 9.43
CA ALA A 168 -13.50 -5.77 8.85
C ALA A 168 -13.32 -6.85 9.93
N GLY A 169 -12.58 -6.55 10.99
CA GLY A 169 -12.40 -7.45 12.14
C GLY A 169 -13.72 -7.78 12.83
N VAL A 170 -14.58 -6.79 13.05
CA VAL A 170 -15.93 -7.00 13.62
C VAL A 170 -16.78 -7.87 12.70
N VAL A 171 -16.81 -7.60 11.40
CA VAL A 171 -17.58 -8.38 10.43
C VAL A 171 -17.14 -9.84 10.41
N VAL A 172 -15.83 -10.10 10.35
CA VAL A 172 -15.28 -11.46 10.37
C VAL A 172 -15.56 -12.15 11.70
N GLY A 173 -15.42 -11.45 12.82
CA GLY A 173 -15.71 -11.97 14.16
C GLY A 173 -17.18 -12.36 14.32
N CYS A 174 -18.11 -11.47 13.97
CA CYS A 174 -19.56 -11.75 14.02
C CYS A 174 -19.94 -12.90 13.07
N GLY A 175 -19.40 -12.94 11.86
CA GLY A 175 -19.65 -14.02 10.91
C GLY A 175 -19.17 -15.37 11.42
N SER A 176 -17.96 -15.42 12.00
CA SER A 176 -17.39 -16.65 12.58
C SER A 176 -18.20 -17.13 13.78
N TRP A 177 -18.63 -16.22 14.65
CA TRP A 177 -19.47 -16.53 15.81
C TRP A 177 -20.85 -17.06 15.40
N GLY A 178 -21.50 -16.42 14.43
CA GLY A 178 -22.77 -16.88 13.87
C GLY A 178 -22.64 -18.27 13.24
N GLY A 179 -21.58 -18.51 12.46
CA GLY A 179 -21.30 -19.83 11.88
C GLY A 179 -21.11 -20.91 12.95
N TRP A 180 -20.37 -20.61 14.03
CA TRP A 180 -20.19 -21.52 15.16
C TRP A 180 -21.50 -21.83 15.88
N LEU A 181 -22.36 -20.83 16.11
CA LEU A 181 -23.68 -21.02 16.71
C LEU A 181 -24.58 -21.92 15.85
N CYS A 182 -24.61 -21.69 14.53
CA CYS A 182 -25.37 -22.52 13.60
C CYS A 182 -24.88 -23.98 13.59
N LEU A 183 -23.56 -24.20 13.58
CA LEU A 183 -22.98 -25.54 13.67
C LEU A 183 -23.35 -26.21 15.00
N ARG A 184 -23.24 -25.49 16.12
CA ARG A 184 -23.58 -26.02 17.44
C ARG A 184 -25.06 -26.34 17.59
N GLY A 185 -25.93 -25.51 17.01
CA GLY A 185 -27.37 -25.75 16.92
C GLY A 185 -27.69 -26.99 16.07
N GLY A 186 -27.07 -27.09 14.89
CA GLY A 186 -27.21 -28.24 13.99
C GLY A 186 -26.78 -29.55 14.64
N VAL A 187 -25.62 -29.58 15.30
CA VAL A 187 -25.13 -30.76 16.02
C VAL A 187 -26.09 -31.18 17.14
N ARG A 188 -26.64 -30.23 17.91
CA ARG A 188 -27.62 -30.55 18.96
C ARG A 188 -28.93 -31.09 18.41
N ALA A 189 -29.43 -30.53 17.31
CA ALA A 189 -30.63 -31.02 16.64
C ALA A 189 -30.44 -32.45 16.09
N LEU A 190 -29.27 -32.73 15.52
CA LEU A 190 -28.91 -34.04 14.97
C LEU A 190 -28.77 -35.09 16.08
N VAL A 191 -28.13 -34.75 17.20
CA VAL A 191 -28.04 -35.64 18.39
C VAL A 191 -29.40 -35.87 19.04
N GLY A 192 -30.28 -34.86 19.04
CA GLY A 192 -31.65 -35.00 19.52
C GLY A 192 -32.54 -35.89 18.65
N LEU A 193 -32.22 -36.01 17.36
CA LEU A 193 -32.96 -36.87 16.41
C LEU A 193 -32.52 -38.35 16.47
N MET A 194 -31.34 -38.63 17.06
CA MET A 194 -30.79 -39.99 17.22
C MET A 194 -31.12 -40.63 18.58
N ARG A 195 -31.87 -39.94 19.45
CA ARG A 195 -32.38 -40.45 20.72
C ARG A 195 -33.86 -40.74 20.60
#